data_AF-A0A2E2HLW0-F1
#
_entry.id   AF-A0A2E2HLW0-F1
#
_cell.length_a   1.000
_cell.length_b   1.000
_cell.length_c   1.000
_cell.angle_alpha   90.00
_cell.angle_beta   90.00
_cell.angle_gamma   90.00
#
_symmetry.space_group_name_H-M   'P 1'
#
loop_
_entity.id
_entity.type
_entity.pdbx_description
1 polymer ?
#
loop_
_entity_poly.entity_id
_entity_poly.type
_entity_poly.pdbx_seq_one_letter_code
_entity_poly.pdbx_strand_id
1 'polypeptide(L)'
;MSNAVANVREDEVLVELRIMLEDLVLFHSLKADAKTIFKAKDLREAAEKHDEFLLKYFSLRDADGKLLKGEVDRRDLEAIPDEGVPQAELMKRHAIFLMRYVPAKKKPKFLTVLQQFGGTKSVIPSIMDFMVLQKGIWTDKPTQLQHGRPHTIALDWENPPTEAPKNWRELRKKREEEMQKRLGITSYTGLYSYIYLNDREVRHEILVPLLTFEKWVPVKRKNPEFLEVEEQEAVRKLIGDWFRERNPVLIDNIPVKPTLQRLQFFGLDINDFALDAKPRRISAYQARIGIILSYPAKAPPQSVKMTWEVFHESAPFLRSIIYDRDLDPTEEFFVKDQPLYEWTRKGEALPSMAFNISRGISRMSLMLIAIAFAGGAFTWVLNKKHPQRIPRCTGVLAIWLIGAFFFRHHIPAHDRSKHTSKLMQNIYRAYDYRDQSDVYDALEYSVTGELLEELFLQVQNGLRMQEQGGAIASVREVRIVSIKPEKDGALLCTWNVTGSVEHWGHIHTRENQYSARITLDTSATGKGRISGFEVTDEKRVRFETGLRLFDDN
;
A
#
# COMPACT_ATOMS: atom_id res chain seq x y z
N MET A 1 -32.27 -17.01 -18.52
CA MET A 1 -31.04 -17.23 -17.75
C MET A 1 -31.44 -17.46 -16.31
N SER A 2 -30.80 -18.43 -15.67
CA SER A 2 -31.01 -18.70 -14.25
C SER A 2 -30.49 -17.54 -13.39
N ASN A 3 -31.20 -17.22 -12.31
CA ASN A 3 -30.86 -16.11 -11.43
C ASN A 3 -31.07 -16.47 -9.95
N ALA A 4 -30.50 -15.64 -9.08
CA ALA A 4 -30.43 -15.88 -7.66
C ALA A 4 -30.64 -14.57 -6.88
N VAL A 5 -31.47 -14.63 -5.83
CA VAL A 5 -31.69 -13.52 -4.90
C VAL A 5 -31.41 -14.00 -3.49
N ALA A 6 -30.41 -13.43 -2.82
CA ALA A 6 -30.12 -13.71 -1.41
C ALA A 6 -30.62 -12.56 -0.52
N ASN A 7 -31.59 -12.85 0.36
CA ASN A 7 -32.03 -11.96 1.42
C ASN A 7 -31.34 -12.31 2.74
N VAL A 8 -30.39 -11.47 3.14
CA VAL A 8 -29.60 -11.63 4.36
C VAL A 8 -30.32 -10.99 5.54
N ARG A 9 -30.64 -11.80 6.54
CA ARG A 9 -31.24 -11.41 7.82
C ARG A 9 -30.23 -11.60 8.95
N GLU A 10 -30.64 -11.29 10.18
CA GLU A 10 -29.72 -11.32 11.32
C GLU A 10 -29.27 -12.74 11.67
N ASP A 11 -30.08 -13.76 11.45
CA ASP A 11 -29.86 -15.13 11.89
C ASP A 11 -30.04 -16.17 10.77
N GLU A 12 -30.36 -15.73 9.56
CA GLU A 12 -30.55 -16.59 8.40
C GLU A 12 -30.24 -15.85 7.10
N VAL A 13 -29.97 -16.62 6.04
CA VAL A 13 -29.92 -16.13 4.66
C VAL A 13 -30.92 -16.95 3.86
N LEU A 14 -31.92 -16.28 3.29
CA LEU A 14 -32.91 -16.89 2.41
C LEU A 14 -32.47 -16.66 0.97
N VAL A 15 -32.31 -17.73 0.20
CA VAL A 15 -31.88 -17.66 -1.20
C VAL A 15 -32.99 -18.21 -2.09
N GLU A 16 -33.48 -17.38 -3.00
CA GLU A 16 -34.34 -17.81 -4.10
C GLU A 16 -33.48 -18.06 -5.33
N LEU A 17 -33.49 -19.29 -5.84
CA LEU A 17 -32.84 -19.67 -7.10
C LEU A 17 -33.93 -19.96 -8.13
N ARG A 18 -33.93 -19.21 -9.23
CA ARG A 18 -34.80 -19.48 -10.38
C ARG A 18 -33.96 -20.17 -11.44
N ILE A 19 -34.20 -21.45 -11.62
CA ILE A 19 -33.41 -22.34 -12.49
C ILE A 19 -34.24 -22.65 -13.74
N MET A 20 -33.67 -22.46 -14.93
CA MET A 20 -34.35 -22.83 -16.18
C MET A 20 -34.65 -24.33 -16.21
N LEU A 21 -35.80 -24.72 -16.76
CA LEU A 21 -36.09 -26.15 -16.91
C LEU A 21 -35.09 -26.86 -17.83
N GLU A 22 -34.45 -26.11 -18.73
CA GLU A 22 -33.31 -26.59 -19.53
C GLU A 22 -32.16 -27.10 -18.63
N ASP A 23 -31.82 -26.38 -17.56
CA ASP A 23 -30.74 -26.78 -16.66
C ASP A 23 -31.06 -28.12 -15.98
N LEU A 24 -32.33 -28.34 -15.61
CA LEU A 24 -32.76 -29.64 -15.07
C LEU A 24 -32.59 -30.75 -16.09
N VAL A 25 -32.97 -30.51 -17.35
CA VAL A 25 -32.79 -31.47 -18.45
C VAL A 25 -31.30 -31.78 -18.67
N LEU A 26 -30.45 -30.76 -18.71
CA LEU A 26 -29.01 -30.89 -18.96
C LEU A 26 -28.31 -31.61 -17.81
N PHE A 27 -28.48 -31.15 -16.57
CA PHE A 27 -27.76 -31.69 -15.42
C PHE A 27 -28.27 -33.07 -14.97
N HIS A 28 -29.54 -33.40 -15.27
CA HIS A 28 -30.10 -34.72 -14.97
C HIS A 28 -30.25 -35.63 -16.20
N SER A 29 -29.75 -35.20 -17.36
CA SER A 29 -29.72 -35.97 -18.62
C SER A 29 -31.10 -36.53 -19.02
N LEU A 30 -32.14 -35.70 -18.87
CA LEU A 30 -33.51 -36.09 -19.22
C LEU A 30 -33.65 -36.28 -20.72
N LYS A 31 -34.60 -37.13 -21.14
CA LYS A 31 -34.88 -37.40 -22.55
C LYS A 31 -36.29 -36.95 -22.90
N ALA A 32 -36.42 -36.25 -24.00
CA ALA A 32 -37.72 -35.94 -24.57
C ALA A 32 -38.36 -37.19 -25.21
N ASP A 33 -39.67 -37.17 -25.37
CA ASP A 33 -40.39 -38.16 -26.15
C ASP A 33 -40.24 -37.94 -27.67
N ALA A 34 -40.91 -38.77 -28.47
CA ALA A 34 -40.89 -38.68 -29.93
C ALA A 34 -41.45 -37.36 -30.50
N LYS A 35 -42.21 -36.60 -29.70
CA LYS A 35 -42.75 -35.28 -30.05
C LYS A 35 -41.90 -34.14 -29.49
N THR A 36 -40.70 -34.42 -28.97
CA THR A 36 -39.79 -33.45 -28.35
C THR A 36 -40.37 -32.79 -27.08
N ILE A 37 -41.25 -33.51 -26.37
CA ILE A 37 -41.85 -33.08 -25.11
C ILE A 37 -41.16 -33.80 -23.94
N PHE A 38 -40.77 -33.05 -22.92
CA PHE A 38 -40.26 -33.58 -21.65
C PHE A 38 -41.44 -33.79 -20.70
N LYS A 39 -41.58 -35.02 -20.16
CA LYS A 39 -42.70 -35.38 -19.30
C LYS A 39 -42.66 -34.61 -17.98
N ALA A 40 -43.82 -34.16 -17.51
CA ALA A 40 -43.96 -33.43 -16.25
C ALA A 40 -43.42 -34.22 -15.06
N LYS A 41 -43.70 -35.53 -15.00
CA LYS A 41 -43.19 -36.43 -13.96
C LYS A 41 -41.66 -36.43 -13.90
N ASP A 42 -41.00 -36.59 -15.05
CA ASP A 42 -39.53 -36.66 -15.13
C ASP A 42 -38.90 -35.32 -14.73
N LEU A 43 -39.50 -34.20 -15.13
CA LEU A 43 -39.05 -32.85 -14.74
C LEU A 43 -39.22 -32.60 -13.23
N ARG A 44 -40.33 -33.03 -12.63
CA ARG A 44 -40.57 -32.89 -11.19
C ARG A 44 -39.61 -33.75 -10.38
N GLU A 45 -39.41 -35.02 -10.76
CA GLU A 45 -38.42 -35.91 -10.14
C GLU A 45 -36.98 -35.35 -10.26
N ALA A 46 -36.65 -34.77 -11.42
CA ALA A 46 -35.37 -34.11 -11.63
C ALA A 46 -35.22 -32.87 -10.73
N ALA A 47 -36.28 -32.09 -10.53
CA ALA A 47 -36.26 -30.97 -9.60
C ALA A 47 -35.97 -31.43 -8.16
N GLU A 48 -36.54 -32.56 -7.70
CA GLU A 48 -36.23 -33.08 -6.35
C GLU A 48 -34.77 -33.53 -6.23
N LYS A 49 -34.25 -34.24 -7.23
CA LYS A 49 -32.82 -34.61 -7.30
C LYS A 49 -31.92 -33.38 -7.40
N HIS A 50 -32.45 -32.26 -7.89
CA HIS A 50 -31.70 -31.02 -8.01
C HIS A 50 -31.43 -30.36 -6.66
N ASP A 51 -32.17 -30.70 -5.60
CA ASP A 51 -31.93 -30.17 -4.24
C ASP A 51 -30.48 -30.46 -3.79
N GLU A 52 -30.03 -31.71 -3.94
CA GLU A 52 -28.65 -32.11 -3.61
C GLU A 52 -27.62 -31.44 -4.53
N PHE A 53 -27.96 -31.24 -5.81
CA PHE A 53 -27.11 -30.54 -6.76
C PHE A 53 -26.90 -29.08 -6.34
N LEU A 54 -27.97 -28.37 -5.97
CA LEU A 54 -27.91 -26.98 -5.54
C LEU A 54 -27.12 -26.84 -4.24
N LEU A 55 -27.39 -27.68 -3.23
CA LEU A 55 -26.64 -27.67 -1.96
C LEU A 55 -25.15 -27.98 -2.15
N LYS A 56 -24.80 -28.75 -3.18
CA LYS A 56 -23.41 -29.09 -3.49
C LYS A 56 -22.68 -28.00 -4.27
N TYR A 57 -23.34 -27.34 -5.22
CA TYR A 57 -22.70 -26.44 -6.17
C TYR A 57 -23.05 -24.96 -6.01
N PHE A 58 -23.97 -24.60 -5.11
CA PHE A 58 -24.24 -23.24 -4.67
C PHE A 58 -23.94 -23.13 -3.18
N SER A 59 -22.86 -22.42 -2.85
CA SER A 59 -22.34 -22.36 -1.47
C SER A 59 -22.23 -20.93 -0.97
N LEU A 60 -22.51 -20.76 0.33
CA LEU A 60 -22.27 -19.52 1.06
C LEU A 60 -21.26 -19.76 2.18
N ARG A 61 -20.41 -18.78 2.41
CA ARG A 61 -19.39 -18.77 3.46
C ARG A 61 -19.48 -17.51 4.31
N ASP A 62 -19.19 -17.66 5.60
CA ASP A 62 -19.12 -16.55 6.54
C ASP A 62 -17.77 -15.81 6.43
N ALA A 63 -17.58 -14.78 7.27
CA ALA A 63 -16.35 -13.98 7.29
C ALA A 63 -15.07 -14.77 7.63
N ASP A 64 -15.21 -15.92 8.30
CA ASP A 64 -14.10 -16.81 8.67
C ASP A 64 -13.86 -17.87 7.57
N GLY A 65 -14.63 -17.82 6.47
CA GLY A 65 -14.56 -18.73 5.33
C GLY A 65 -15.25 -20.08 5.53
N LYS A 66 -15.98 -20.25 6.64
CA LYS A 66 -16.68 -21.49 6.96
C LYS A 66 -17.97 -21.58 6.14
N LEU A 67 -18.24 -22.77 5.60
CA LEU A 67 -19.49 -23.05 4.90
C LEU A 67 -20.69 -22.89 5.82
N LEU A 68 -21.70 -22.18 5.34
CA LEU A 68 -23.00 -22.13 5.99
C LEU A 68 -23.75 -23.43 5.68
N LYS A 69 -24.44 -23.97 6.70
CA LYS A 69 -25.33 -25.11 6.50
C LYS A 69 -26.58 -24.63 5.77
N GLY A 70 -26.82 -25.18 4.58
CA GLY A 70 -27.99 -24.91 3.76
C GLY A 70 -28.99 -26.06 3.79
N GLU A 71 -30.26 -25.74 3.56
CA GLU A 71 -31.35 -26.68 3.26
C GLU A 71 -32.27 -26.09 2.18
N VAL A 72 -33.00 -26.95 1.45
CA VAL A 72 -34.03 -26.52 0.51
C VAL A 72 -35.37 -26.57 1.24
N ASP A 73 -35.91 -25.41 1.59
CA ASP A 73 -37.17 -25.29 2.33
C ASP A 73 -38.38 -25.60 1.47
N ARG A 74 -38.39 -25.10 0.23
CA ARG A 74 -39.53 -25.22 -0.68
C ARG A 74 -39.10 -25.17 -2.14
N ARG A 75 -39.88 -25.84 -2.98
CA ARG A 75 -39.81 -25.76 -4.45
C ARG A 75 -41.15 -25.24 -4.98
N ASP A 76 -41.09 -24.32 -5.92
CA ASP A 76 -42.24 -23.92 -6.73
C ASP A 76 -41.99 -24.40 -8.16
N LEU A 77 -42.88 -25.31 -8.59
CA LEU A 77 -42.82 -26.04 -9.86
C LEU A 77 -44.05 -25.76 -10.73
N GLU A 78 -44.81 -24.69 -10.46
CA GLU A 78 -46.01 -24.32 -11.22
C GLU A 78 -45.71 -24.09 -12.72
N ALA A 79 -44.47 -23.76 -13.05
CA ALA A 79 -44.01 -23.63 -14.43
C ALA A 79 -43.98 -24.96 -15.22
N ILE A 80 -44.16 -26.12 -14.58
CA ILE A 80 -44.21 -27.46 -15.20
C ILE A 80 -45.68 -27.90 -15.33
N PRO A 81 -46.31 -27.76 -16.51
CA PRO A 81 -47.69 -28.18 -16.74
C PRO A 81 -47.78 -29.71 -16.82
N ASP A 82 -48.96 -30.27 -16.59
CA ASP A 82 -49.15 -31.73 -16.46
C ASP A 82 -48.93 -32.49 -17.79
N GLU A 83 -49.23 -31.84 -18.91
CA GLU A 83 -48.97 -32.36 -20.26
C GLU A 83 -47.47 -32.44 -20.62
N GLY A 84 -46.59 -31.83 -19.82
CA GLY A 84 -45.15 -31.75 -20.08
C GLY A 84 -44.72 -30.49 -20.81
N VAL A 85 -43.41 -30.33 -21.01
CA VAL A 85 -42.81 -29.10 -21.55
C VAL A 85 -42.12 -29.38 -22.89
N PRO A 86 -42.52 -28.70 -23.99
CA PRO A 86 -41.80 -28.78 -25.26
C PRO A 86 -40.36 -28.25 -25.12
N GLN A 87 -39.40 -28.84 -25.84
CA GLN A 87 -37.99 -28.42 -25.79
C GLN A 87 -37.80 -26.91 -26.03
N ALA A 88 -38.56 -26.31 -26.95
CA ALA A 88 -38.49 -24.89 -27.27
C ALA A 88 -38.98 -23.94 -26.14
N GLU A 89 -39.63 -24.47 -25.10
CA GLU A 89 -40.12 -23.69 -23.96
C GLU A 89 -39.25 -23.82 -22.70
N LEU A 90 -38.30 -24.76 -22.68
CA LEU A 90 -37.49 -25.05 -21.50
C LEU A 90 -36.71 -23.84 -20.97
N MET A 91 -36.19 -22.99 -21.85
CA MET A 91 -35.44 -21.78 -21.49
C MET A 91 -36.33 -20.63 -20.98
N LYS A 92 -37.65 -20.70 -21.24
CA LYS A 92 -38.62 -19.67 -20.86
C LYS A 92 -39.24 -19.93 -19.49
N ARG A 93 -39.27 -21.20 -19.09
CA ARG A 93 -39.87 -21.68 -17.84
C ARG A 93 -38.79 -21.92 -16.80
N HIS A 94 -39.11 -21.62 -15.54
CA HIS A 94 -38.16 -21.74 -14.44
C HIS A 94 -38.79 -22.53 -13.28
N ALA A 95 -38.03 -23.46 -12.72
CA ALA A 95 -38.30 -24.00 -11.39
C ALA A 95 -37.68 -23.05 -10.35
N ILE A 96 -38.42 -22.78 -9.28
CA ILE A 96 -37.98 -21.88 -8.21
C ILE A 96 -37.64 -22.71 -6.98
N PHE A 97 -36.43 -22.55 -6.47
CA PHE A 97 -35.94 -23.21 -5.26
C PHE A 97 -35.73 -22.16 -4.17
N LEU A 98 -36.38 -22.34 -3.03
CA LEU A 98 -36.19 -21.52 -1.85
C LEU A 98 -35.30 -22.26 -0.88
N MET A 99 -34.10 -21.74 -0.70
CA MET A 99 -33.08 -22.31 0.16
C MET A 99 -32.89 -21.44 1.40
N ARG A 100 -32.57 -22.09 2.52
CA ARG A 100 -32.29 -21.44 3.78
C ARG A 100 -30.91 -21.81 4.26
N TYR A 101 -30.13 -20.81 4.63
CA TYR A 101 -28.79 -20.98 5.20
C TYR A 101 -28.73 -20.36 6.58
N VAL A 102 -28.06 -21.04 7.51
CA VAL A 102 -27.88 -20.57 8.88
C VAL A 102 -26.44 -20.09 9.10
N PRO A 103 -26.21 -18.79 9.30
CA PRO A 103 -24.91 -18.25 9.70
C PRO A 103 -24.44 -18.80 11.04
N ALA A 104 -23.13 -19.01 11.19
CA ALA A 104 -22.55 -19.46 12.46
C ALA A 104 -22.63 -18.39 13.57
N LYS A 105 -22.64 -17.10 13.18
CA LYS A 105 -22.77 -15.94 14.06
C LYS A 105 -23.93 -15.08 13.56
N LYS A 106 -24.75 -14.56 14.48
CA LYS A 106 -25.76 -13.56 14.14
C LYS A 106 -25.09 -12.31 13.57
N LYS A 107 -25.79 -11.62 12.66
CA LYS A 107 -25.35 -10.42 11.96
C LYS A 107 -24.01 -10.65 11.25
N PRO A 108 -23.97 -11.57 10.26
CA PRO A 108 -22.73 -11.86 9.54
C PRO A 108 -22.22 -10.58 8.87
N LYS A 109 -20.98 -10.17 9.14
CA LYS A 109 -20.39 -8.95 8.54
C LYS A 109 -20.07 -9.12 7.06
N PHE A 110 -19.79 -10.35 6.64
CA PHE A 110 -19.47 -10.70 5.27
C PHE A 110 -20.18 -11.98 4.87
N LEU A 111 -20.48 -12.07 3.58
CA LEU A 111 -21.03 -13.26 2.96
C LEU A 111 -20.31 -13.49 1.63
N THR A 112 -19.67 -14.64 1.49
CA THR A 112 -19.03 -15.03 0.23
C THR A 112 -19.84 -16.11 -0.45
N VAL A 113 -20.29 -15.82 -1.67
CA VAL A 113 -21.12 -16.70 -2.50
C VAL A 113 -20.28 -17.29 -3.60
N LEU A 114 -20.46 -18.57 -3.87
CA LEU A 114 -19.78 -19.29 -4.94
C LEU A 114 -20.76 -20.24 -5.63
N GLN A 115 -20.83 -20.16 -6.96
CA GLN A 115 -21.52 -21.15 -7.78
C GLN A 115 -20.51 -21.93 -8.63
N GLN A 116 -20.71 -23.25 -8.71
CA GLN A 116 -19.90 -24.19 -9.49
C GLN A 116 -20.79 -25.17 -10.25
N PHE A 117 -21.87 -24.68 -10.86
CA PHE A 117 -22.78 -25.54 -11.63
C PHE A 117 -22.03 -26.23 -12.76
N GLY A 118 -22.18 -27.56 -12.86
CA GLY A 118 -21.39 -28.43 -13.75
C GLY A 118 -20.16 -29.06 -13.08
N GLY A 119 -19.86 -28.73 -11.82
CA GLY A 119 -18.73 -29.27 -11.06
C GLY A 119 -17.38 -28.62 -11.37
N THR A 120 -16.34 -28.99 -10.63
CA THR A 120 -15.03 -28.29 -10.61
C THR A 120 -14.25 -28.32 -11.94
N LYS A 121 -14.67 -29.16 -12.89
CA LYS A 121 -14.09 -29.28 -14.24
C LYS A 121 -15.15 -29.08 -15.32
N SER A 122 -16.21 -28.33 -15.02
CA SER A 122 -17.26 -28.03 -16.00
C SER A 122 -16.64 -27.41 -17.26
N VAL A 123 -16.96 -27.98 -18.42
CA VAL A 123 -16.63 -27.41 -19.73
C VAL A 123 -17.64 -26.33 -20.12
N ILE A 124 -18.82 -26.34 -19.50
CA ILE A 124 -19.89 -25.38 -19.75
C ILE A 124 -19.69 -24.18 -18.81
N PRO A 125 -19.49 -22.95 -19.34
CA PRO A 125 -19.45 -21.76 -18.52
C PRO A 125 -20.86 -21.48 -17.97
N SER A 126 -21.06 -21.75 -16.68
CA SER A 126 -22.27 -21.34 -15.98
C SER A 126 -22.15 -19.89 -15.53
N ILE A 127 -23.16 -19.09 -15.88
CA ILE A 127 -23.31 -17.69 -15.46
C ILE A 127 -24.70 -17.55 -14.86
N MET A 128 -24.77 -16.87 -13.72
CA MET A 128 -26.01 -16.63 -13.00
C MET A 128 -26.06 -15.17 -12.57
N ASP A 129 -27.18 -14.50 -12.83
CA ASP A 129 -27.41 -13.17 -12.28
C ASP A 129 -27.72 -13.30 -10.78
N PHE A 130 -27.05 -12.51 -9.96
CA PHE A 130 -27.15 -12.58 -8.50
C PHE A 130 -27.42 -11.21 -7.90
N MET A 131 -28.40 -11.16 -7.01
CA MET A 131 -28.79 -9.96 -6.28
C MET A 131 -28.81 -10.23 -4.78
N VAL A 132 -28.41 -9.22 -4.00
CA VAL A 132 -28.40 -9.29 -2.55
C VAL A 132 -29.34 -8.24 -1.97
N LEU A 133 -30.11 -8.68 -0.98
CA LEU A 133 -30.96 -7.85 -0.15
C LEU A 133 -30.44 -7.98 1.30
N GLN A 134 -30.40 -6.89 2.04
CA GLN A 134 -30.17 -6.91 3.48
C GLN A 134 -31.46 -6.46 4.16
N LYS A 135 -32.06 -7.34 4.98
CA LYS A 135 -33.39 -7.14 5.57
C LYS A 135 -34.48 -6.79 4.52
N GLY A 136 -34.42 -7.43 3.34
CA GLY A 136 -35.36 -7.20 2.25
C GLY A 136 -35.13 -5.92 1.43
N ILE A 137 -34.10 -5.12 1.77
CA ILE A 137 -33.76 -3.89 1.07
C ILE A 137 -32.58 -4.15 0.17
N TRP A 138 -32.69 -3.68 -1.08
CA TRP A 138 -31.68 -3.87 -2.10
C TRP A 138 -30.44 -3.02 -1.83
N THR A 139 -29.26 -3.66 -1.76
CA THR A 139 -28.02 -3.01 -1.28
C THR A 139 -27.03 -2.70 -2.39
N ASP A 140 -26.88 -3.61 -3.35
CA ASP A 140 -25.80 -3.61 -4.35
C ASP A 140 -26.31 -3.89 -5.76
N LYS A 141 -25.63 -3.37 -6.79
CA LYS A 141 -25.94 -3.68 -8.20
C LYS A 141 -25.97 -5.20 -8.41
N PRO A 142 -26.90 -5.75 -9.21
CA PRO A 142 -26.86 -7.17 -9.55
C PRO A 142 -25.54 -7.49 -10.23
N THR A 143 -24.94 -8.60 -9.83
CA THR A 143 -23.65 -9.08 -10.35
C THR A 143 -23.85 -10.41 -11.06
N GLN A 144 -22.91 -10.78 -11.91
CA GLN A 144 -22.89 -12.10 -12.52
C GLN A 144 -21.94 -13.02 -11.75
N LEU A 145 -22.47 -14.10 -11.20
CA LEU A 145 -21.70 -15.18 -10.60
C LEU A 145 -21.17 -16.08 -11.72
N GLN A 146 -19.87 -15.99 -11.96
CA GLN A 146 -19.18 -16.89 -12.88
C GLN A 146 -18.79 -18.19 -12.19
N HIS A 147 -18.73 -19.27 -12.97
CA HIS A 147 -18.30 -20.57 -12.50
C HIS A 147 -16.98 -20.51 -11.72
N GLY A 148 -17.00 -20.93 -10.46
CA GLY A 148 -15.79 -21.06 -9.64
C GLY A 148 -15.16 -19.73 -9.20
N ARG A 149 -15.79 -18.57 -9.46
CA ARG A 149 -15.33 -17.28 -8.96
C ARG A 149 -16.14 -16.87 -7.72
N PRO A 150 -15.52 -16.80 -6.53
CA PRO A 150 -16.24 -16.36 -5.34
C PRO A 150 -16.58 -14.87 -5.45
N HIS A 151 -17.73 -14.48 -4.90
CA HIS A 151 -18.16 -13.10 -4.80
C HIS A 151 -18.50 -12.77 -3.35
N THR A 152 -17.84 -11.76 -2.78
CA THR A 152 -18.01 -11.36 -1.38
C THR A 152 -18.79 -10.07 -1.28
N ILE A 153 -19.80 -10.06 -0.40
CA ILE A 153 -20.57 -8.89 0.01
C ILE A 153 -20.23 -8.54 1.46
N ALA A 154 -20.09 -7.24 1.73
CA ALA A 154 -19.99 -6.69 3.07
C ALA A 154 -21.37 -6.18 3.51
N LEU A 155 -21.73 -6.45 4.76
CA LEU A 155 -23.05 -6.14 5.32
C LEU A 155 -22.89 -5.14 6.47
N ASP A 156 -23.59 -4.00 6.37
CA ASP A 156 -23.55 -2.96 7.40
C ASP A 156 -24.71 -3.17 8.38
N TRP A 157 -24.40 -3.62 9.60
CA TRP A 157 -25.40 -3.80 10.65
C TRP A 157 -25.47 -2.62 11.63
N GLU A 158 -24.53 -1.68 11.54
CA GLU A 158 -24.51 -0.47 12.36
C GLU A 158 -25.42 0.59 11.74
N ASN A 159 -25.30 0.78 10.42
CA ASN A 159 -26.14 1.66 9.62
C ASN A 159 -26.77 0.87 8.47
N PRO A 160 -27.70 -0.06 8.75
CA PRO A 160 -28.29 -0.90 7.73
C PRO A 160 -29.05 -0.05 6.71
N PRO A 161 -29.13 -0.51 5.45
CA PRO A 161 -29.89 0.17 4.41
C PRO A 161 -31.35 0.31 4.86
N THR A 162 -31.90 1.52 4.74
CA THR A 162 -33.28 1.84 5.11
C THR A 162 -34.21 1.93 3.91
N GLU A 163 -33.68 2.31 2.75
CA GLU A 163 -34.42 2.42 1.49
C GLU A 163 -33.54 1.96 0.32
N ALA A 164 -34.19 1.46 -0.74
CA ALA A 164 -33.49 1.19 -1.99
C ALA A 164 -33.07 2.52 -2.65
N PRO A 165 -31.90 2.58 -3.31
CA PRO A 165 -31.42 3.81 -3.92
C PRO A 165 -32.41 4.35 -4.96
N LYS A 166 -32.87 5.60 -4.79
CA LYS A 166 -33.92 6.20 -5.62
C LYS A 166 -33.41 6.75 -6.95
N ASN A 167 -32.14 7.16 -7.01
CA ASN A 167 -31.54 7.76 -8.21
C ASN A 167 -30.04 7.48 -8.35
N TRP A 168 -29.51 7.72 -9.55
CA TRP A 168 -28.10 7.51 -9.88
C TRP A 168 -27.14 8.39 -9.06
N ARG A 169 -27.57 9.58 -8.63
CA ARG A 169 -26.74 10.54 -7.89
C ARG A 169 -26.46 10.06 -6.46
N GLU A 170 -27.47 9.56 -5.77
CA GLU A 170 -27.33 8.94 -4.44
C GLU A 170 -26.46 7.68 -4.51
N LEU A 171 -26.62 6.86 -5.55
CA LEU A 171 -25.75 5.71 -5.82
C LEU A 171 -24.28 6.10 -6.03
N ARG A 172 -24.01 7.23 -6.68
CA ARG A 172 -22.64 7.71 -6.87
C ARG A 172 -22.04 8.20 -5.54
N LYS A 173 -22.76 9.05 -4.81
CA LYS A 173 -22.30 9.57 -3.51
C LYS A 173 -22.06 8.45 -2.49
N LYS A 174 -22.98 7.48 -2.39
CA LYS A 174 -22.82 6.32 -1.51
C LYS A 174 -21.61 5.46 -1.91
N ARG A 175 -21.37 5.27 -3.21
CA ARG A 175 -20.18 4.55 -3.71
C ARG A 175 -18.89 5.27 -3.36
N GLU A 176 -18.88 6.59 -3.40
CA GLU A 176 -17.71 7.41 -3.03
C GLU A 176 -17.42 7.31 -1.54
N GLU A 177 -18.45 7.41 -0.69
CA GLU A 177 -18.35 7.18 0.75
C GLU A 177 -17.90 5.75 1.09
N GLU A 178 -18.44 4.74 0.40
CA GLU A 178 -18.02 3.34 0.55
C GLU A 178 -16.61 3.10 0.03
N MET A 179 -16.21 3.74 -1.07
CA MET A 179 -14.85 3.69 -1.59
C MET A 179 -13.88 4.32 -0.58
N GLN A 180 -14.26 5.40 0.11
CA GLN A 180 -13.45 5.97 1.18
C GLN A 180 -13.34 5.03 2.38
N LYS A 181 -14.47 4.49 2.86
CA LYS A 181 -14.49 3.49 3.96
C LYS A 181 -13.70 2.22 3.62
N ARG A 182 -13.76 1.82 2.35
CA ARG A 182 -13.04 0.66 1.82
C ARG A 182 -11.74 1.05 1.15
N LEU A 183 -11.15 2.19 1.51
CA LEU A 183 -9.76 2.46 1.18
C LEU A 183 -9.47 2.29 -0.34
N GLY A 184 -10.36 2.77 -1.22
CA GLY A 184 -10.24 2.64 -2.68
C GLY A 184 -10.61 1.27 -3.27
N ILE A 185 -10.76 0.23 -2.45
CA ILE A 185 -11.10 -1.14 -2.87
C ILE A 185 -12.60 -1.25 -3.14
N THR A 186 -12.96 -1.14 -4.42
CA THR A 186 -14.36 -1.17 -4.88
C THR A 186 -14.94 -2.58 -5.02
N SER A 187 -14.09 -3.62 -5.09
CA SER A 187 -14.51 -5.02 -5.16
C SER A 187 -13.49 -5.96 -4.53
N TYR A 188 -14.00 -7.02 -3.89
CA TYR A 188 -13.20 -8.13 -3.35
C TYR A 188 -12.74 -9.12 -4.43
N THR A 189 -13.30 -9.05 -5.64
CA THR A 189 -13.02 -9.99 -6.73
C THR A 189 -12.12 -9.41 -7.83
N GLY A 190 -11.86 -8.10 -7.80
CA GLY A 190 -11.08 -7.40 -8.81
C GLY A 190 -9.57 -7.52 -8.59
N LEU A 191 -8.81 -7.46 -9.68
CA LEU A 191 -7.38 -7.21 -9.70
C LEU A 191 -7.15 -5.70 -9.74
N TYR A 192 -6.34 -5.18 -8.81
CA TYR A 192 -6.01 -3.76 -8.71
C TYR A 192 -4.51 -3.60 -8.58
N SER A 193 -3.98 -2.47 -9.04
CA SER A 193 -2.63 -2.07 -8.63
C SER A 193 -2.48 -0.57 -8.41
N TYR A 194 -1.42 -0.22 -7.70
CA TYR A 194 -1.00 1.15 -7.44
C TYR A 194 0.45 1.30 -7.88
N ILE A 195 0.73 2.34 -8.65
CA ILE A 195 2.06 2.60 -9.19
C ILE A 195 2.53 3.94 -8.65
N TYR A 196 3.62 3.93 -7.89
CA TYR A 196 4.21 5.12 -7.31
C TYR A 196 5.47 5.46 -8.09
N LEU A 197 5.49 6.66 -8.66
CA LEU A 197 6.62 7.22 -9.40
C LEU A 197 7.33 8.20 -8.48
N ASN A 198 8.37 7.72 -7.81
CA ASN A 198 9.12 8.49 -6.81
C ASN A 198 10.51 8.87 -7.34
N ASP A 199 11.21 9.76 -6.61
CA ASP A 199 12.57 10.20 -6.97
C ASP A 199 13.66 9.11 -6.83
N ARG A 200 13.35 7.95 -6.26
CA ARG A 200 14.34 6.89 -5.98
C ARG A 200 13.94 5.50 -6.41
N GLU A 201 12.66 5.32 -6.72
CA GLU A 201 12.14 4.06 -7.19
C GLU A 201 10.86 4.27 -7.97
N VAL A 202 10.56 3.32 -8.83
CA VAL A 202 9.18 3.04 -9.22
C VAL A 202 8.71 1.91 -8.33
N ARG A 203 7.57 2.06 -7.67
CA ARG A 203 7.00 1.00 -6.82
C ARG A 203 5.67 0.56 -7.40
N HIS A 204 5.48 -0.76 -7.57
CA HIS A 204 4.26 -1.35 -8.08
C HIS A 204 3.65 -2.26 -7.02
N GLU A 205 2.46 -1.89 -6.57
CA GLU A 205 1.73 -2.61 -5.54
C GLU A 205 0.51 -3.28 -6.16
N ILE A 206 0.43 -4.61 -6.09
CA ILE A 206 -0.59 -5.41 -6.77
C ILE A 206 -1.46 -6.12 -5.73
N LEU A 207 -2.78 -5.96 -5.83
CA LEU A 207 -3.78 -6.65 -5.03
C LEU A 207 -4.58 -7.62 -5.90
N VAL A 208 -4.38 -8.92 -5.68
CA VAL A 208 -5.00 -9.98 -6.49
C VAL A 208 -5.70 -11.03 -5.61
N PRO A 209 -6.91 -11.50 -5.94
CA PRO A 209 -7.51 -12.66 -5.27
C PRO A 209 -6.64 -13.92 -5.43
N LEU A 210 -6.48 -14.72 -4.37
CA LEU A 210 -5.61 -15.91 -4.38
C LEU A 210 -5.98 -16.88 -5.51
N LEU A 211 -7.26 -17.21 -5.67
CA LEU A 211 -7.72 -18.14 -6.71
C LEU A 211 -7.50 -17.62 -8.14
N THR A 212 -7.46 -16.29 -8.32
CA THR A 212 -7.10 -15.67 -9.59
C THR A 212 -5.59 -15.79 -9.82
N PHE A 213 -4.78 -15.52 -8.80
CA PHE A 213 -3.32 -15.63 -8.89
C PHE A 213 -2.86 -17.06 -9.19
N GLU A 214 -3.55 -18.07 -8.64
CA GLU A 214 -3.28 -19.49 -8.88
C GLU A 214 -3.40 -19.92 -10.35
N LYS A 215 -4.03 -19.11 -11.20
CA LYS A 215 -4.07 -19.32 -12.65
C LYS A 215 -2.71 -19.07 -13.30
N TRP A 216 -1.86 -18.26 -12.69
CA TRP A 216 -0.50 -18.00 -13.15
C TRP A 216 0.53 -18.87 -12.43
N VAL A 217 0.42 -18.96 -11.10
CA VAL A 217 1.38 -19.69 -10.26
C VAL A 217 0.60 -20.57 -9.27
N PRO A 218 0.59 -21.90 -9.46
CA PRO A 218 -0.12 -22.80 -8.57
C PRO A 218 0.43 -22.75 -7.13
N VAL A 219 -0.44 -22.46 -6.18
CA VAL A 219 -0.14 -22.53 -4.74
C VAL A 219 -0.62 -23.88 -4.21
N LYS A 220 0.32 -24.70 -3.72
CA LYS A 220 -0.02 -26.00 -3.13
C LYS A 220 -0.60 -25.78 -1.73
N ARG A 221 -1.80 -26.31 -1.51
CA ARG A 221 -2.47 -26.32 -0.21
C ARG A 221 -2.77 -27.74 0.22
N LYS A 222 -2.55 -28.06 1.50
CA LYS A 222 -2.98 -29.33 2.10
C LYS A 222 -4.51 -29.42 2.15
N ASN A 223 -5.15 -28.31 2.50
CA ASN A 223 -6.60 -28.16 2.48
C ASN A 223 -6.96 -27.15 1.39
N PRO A 224 -7.67 -27.53 0.30
CA PRO A 224 -8.02 -26.59 -0.77
C PRO A 224 -8.88 -25.40 -0.30
N GLU A 225 -9.55 -25.50 0.85
CA GLU A 225 -10.43 -24.45 1.39
C GLU A 225 -9.67 -23.32 2.11
N PHE A 226 -8.44 -23.58 2.57
CA PHE A 226 -7.68 -22.67 3.44
C PHE A 226 -6.20 -22.62 3.07
N LEU A 227 -5.58 -21.46 3.29
CA LEU A 227 -4.14 -21.27 3.15
C LEU A 227 -3.53 -21.12 4.55
N GLU A 228 -2.68 -22.07 4.94
CA GLU A 228 -2.00 -22.07 6.23
C GLU A 228 -0.75 -21.16 6.21
N VAL A 229 -0.26 -20.75 7.37
CA VAL A 229 0.85 -19.77 7.48
C VAL A 229 2.15 -20.32 6.87
N GLU A 230 2.44 -21.60 7.07
CA GLU A 230 3.63 -22.25 6.51
C GLU A 230 3.58 -22.30 4.98
N GLU A 231 2.38 -22.42 4.41
CA GLU A 231 2.14 -22.42 2.97
C GLU A 231 2.31 -21.01 2.38
N GLN A 232 1.92 -19.97 3.13
CA GLN A 232 2.15 -18.57 2.76
C GLN A 232 3.65 -18.26 2.65
N GLU A 233 4.43 -18.66 3.65
CA GLU A 233 5.89 -18.43 3.67
C GLU A 233 6.60 -19.21 2.55
N ALA A 234 6.22 -20.47 2.32
CA ALA A 234 6.82 -21.32 1.29
C ALA A 234 6.66 -20.74 -0.13
N VAL A 235 5.55 -20.05 -0.40
CA VAL A 235 5.21 -19.50 -1.71
C VAL A 235 5.86 -18.13 -1.95
N ARG A 236 6.28 -17.44 -0.89
CA ARG A 236 6.85 -16.07 -0.98
C ARG A 236 8.00 -15.97 -1.97
N LYS A 237 8.96 -16.89 -1.89
CA LYS A 237 10.12 -16.92 -2.79
C LYS A 237 9.70 -17.21 -4.24
N LEU A 238 8.77 -18.15 -4.43
CA LEU A 238 8.26 -18.52 -5.75
C LEU A 238 7.60 -17.33 -6.45
N ILE A 239 6.75 -16.57 -5.73
CA ILE A 239 6.09 -15.37 -6.28
C ILE A 239 7.12 -14.29 -6.60
N GLY A 240 8.08 -14.04 -5.72
CA GLY A 240 9.15 -13.07 -5.95
C GLY A 240 9.98 -13.37 -7.20
N ASP A 241 10.39 -14.63 -7.37
CA ASP A 241 11.15 -15.08 -8.54
C ASP A 241 10.31 -14.99 -9.82
N TRP A 242 9.00 -15.28 -9.76
CA TRP A 242 8.10 -15.20 -10.91
C TRP A 242 7.91 -13.77 -11.42
N PHE A 243 7.75 -12.78 -10.53
CA PHE A 243 7.67 -11.37 -10.94
C PHE A 243 9.02 -10.80 -11.40
N ARG A 244 10.14 -11.38 -10.98
CA ARG A 244 11.48 -10.89 -11.37
C ARG A 244 11.79 -11.04 -12.86
N GLU A 245 11.18 -12.02 -13.51
CA GLU A 245 11.37 -12.32 -14.94
C GLU A 245 10.18 -11.84 -15.81
N ARG A 246 9.25 -11.08 -15.23
CA ARG A 246 8.02 -10.62 -15.89
C ARG A 246 7.75 -9.15 -15.63
N ASN A 247 6.77 -8.60 -16.34
CA ASN A 247 6.33 -7.21 -16.23
C ASN A 247 7.52 -6.23 -16.32
N PRO A 248 8.20 -6.17 -17.47
CA PRO A 248 9.43 -5.40 -17.61
C PRO A 248 9.18 -3.91 -17.38
N VAL A 249 10.10 -3.29 -16.65
CA VAL A 249 10.14 -1.84 -16.43
C VAL A 249 11.46 -1.30 -16.94
N LEU A 250 11.37 -0.25 -17.76
CA LEU A 250 12.48 0.56 -18.20
C LEU A 250 12.45 1.87 -17.43
N ILE A 251 13.52 2.20 -16.71
CA ILE A 251 13.73 3.52 -16.10
C ILE A 251 14.82 4.20 -16.90
N ASP A 252 14.51 5.33 -17.53
CA ASP A 252 15.45 6.06 -18.39
C ASP A 252 16.09 5.18 -19.49
N ASN A 253 15.25 4.33 -20.10
CA ASN A 253 15.61 3.31 -21.10
C ASN A 253 16.54 2.20 -20.60
N ILE A 254 16.79 2.11 -19.29
CA ILE A 254 17.56 1.03 -18.68
C ILE A 254 16.58 0.00 -18.11
N PRO A 255 16.69 -1.29 -18.45
CA PRO A 255 15.83 -2.32 -17.88
C PRO A 255 16.18 -2.52 -16.40
N VAL A 256 15.16 -2.40 -15.54
CA VAL A 256 15.30 -2.57 -14.09
C VAL A 256 14.47 -3.77 -13.66
N LYS A 257 15.12 -4.73 -12.99
CA LYS A 257 14.42 -5.89 -12.42
C LYS A 257 13.79 -5.51 -11.08
N PRO A 258 12.55 -5.96 -10.80
CA PRO A 258 11.92 -5.69 -9.51
C PRO A 258 12.61 -6.47 -8.39
N THR A 259 12.58 -5.88 -7.19
CA THR A 259 12.83 -6.58 -5.93
C THR A 259 11.53 -6.71 -5.16
N LEU A 260 11.25 -7.90 -4.62
CA LEU A 260 10.08 -8.12 -3.80
C LEU A 260 10.31 -7.49 -2.42
N GLN A 261 9.70 -6.34 -2.16
CA GLN A 261 9.82 -5.64 -0.89
C GLN A 261 8.93 -6.29 0.17
N ARG A 262 7.67 -6.54 -0.17
CA ARG A 262 6.68 -7.11 0.76
C ARG A 262 5.70 -8.00 0.00
N LEU A 263 5.35 -9.12 0.63
CA LEU A 263 4.33 -10.04 0.16
C LEU A 263 3.54 -10.51 1.36
N GLN A 264 2.23 -10.33 1.30
CA GLN A 264 1.31 -10.67 2.37
C GLN A 264 -0.01 -11.20 1.84
N PHE A 265 -0.65 -12.00 2.68
CA PHE A 265 -1.96 -12.54 2.41
C PHE A 265 -2.98 -11.93 3.37
N PHE A 266 -4.04 -11.38 2.79
CA PHE A 266 -5.08 -10.65 3.50
C PHE A 266 -6.39 -11.44 3.46
N GLY A 267 -7.17 -11.35 4.53
CA GLY A 267 -8.56 -11.79 4.55
C GLY A 267 -9.50 -10.73 3.97
N LEU A 268 -10.75 -10.74 4.45
CA LEU A 268 -11.76 -9.74 4.05
C LEU A 268 -11.67 -8.41 4.81
N ASP A 269 -11.05 -8.41 5.99
CA ASP A 269 -10.96 -7.22 6.82
C ASP A 269 -10.00 -6.22 6.17
N ILE A 270 -10.53 -5.05 5.82
CA ILE A 270 -9.73 -4.06 5.12
C ILE A 270 -8.68 -3.43 6.04
N ASN A 271 -8.88 -3.49 7.35
CA ASN A 271 -7.90 -3.02 8.32
C ASN A 271 -6.62 -3.87 8.27
N ASP A 272 -6.71 -5.13 7.80
CA ASP A 272 -5.52 -5.97 7.63
C ASP A 272 -4.53 -5.33 6.62
N PHE A 273 -5.01 -4.56 5.63
CA PHE A 273 -4.16 -3.81 4.70
C PHE A 273 -3.48 -2.61 5.36
N ALA A 274 -4.08 -2.02 6.39
CA ALA A 274 -3.63 -0.79 7.05
C ALA A 274 -2.78 -1.03 8.30
N LEU A 275 -2.77 -2.24 8.88
CA LEU A 275 -2.17 -2.51 10.20
C LEU A 275 -1.07 -3.56 10.19
N ASP A 276 -0.61 -4.01 9.03
CA ASP A 276 0.39 -5.10 8.90
C ASP A 276 0.02 -6.32 9.75
N ALA A 277 -1.18 -6.85 9.53
CA ALA A 277 -1.71 -7.93 10.36
C ALA A 277 -0.78 -9.16 10.36
N LYS A 278 -0.61 -9.78 11.53
CA LYS A 278 0.21 -10.99 11.67
C LYS A 278 -0.33 -12.11 10.76
N PRO A 279 0.55 -12.90 10.12
CA PRO A 279 0.13 -14.05 9.32
C PRO A 279 -0.79 -14.98 10.11
N ARG A 280 -1.89 -15.37 9.49
CA ARG A 280 -2.87 -16.30 10.06
C ARG A 280 -3.44 -17.18 8.95
N ARG A 281 -4.07 -18.28 9.35
CA ARG A 281 -4.87 -19.11 8.46
C ARG A 281 -6.00 -18.26 7.84
N ILE A 282 -6.15 -18.34 6.53
CA ILE A 282 -7.17 -17.59 5.78
C ILE A 282 -7.90 -18.50 4.79
N SER A 283 -9.14 -18.15 4.47
CA SER A 283 -9.91 -18.90 3.46
C SER A 283 -9.41 -18.62 2.05
N ALA A 284 -9.22 -19.68 1.26
CA ALA A 284 -8.76 -19.57 -0.11
C ALA A 284 -9.69 -18.71 -1.00
N TYR A 285 -11.01 -18.75 -0.74
CA TYR A 285 -12.03 -18.04 -1.49
C TYR A 285 -12.13 -16.55 -1.17
N GLN A 286 -11.52 -16.14 -0.06
CA GLN A 286 -11.58 -14.77 0.47
C GLN A 286 -10.20 -14.12 0.53
N ALA A 287 -9.14 -14.92 0.38
CA ALA A 287 -7.76 -14.50 0.45
C ALA A 287 -7.40 -13.59 -0.72
N ARG A 288 -6.67 -12.52 -0.41
CA ARG A 288 -5.99 -11.66 -1.39
C ARG A 288 -4.50 -11.69 -1.13
N ILE A 289 -3.73 -11.63 -2.20
CA ILE A 289 -2.29 -11.47 -2.13
C ILE A 289 -2.00 -10.00 -2.43
N GLY A 290 -1.34 -9.32 -1.48
CA GLY A 290 -0.73 -8.03 -1.74
C GLY A 290 0.76 -8.20 -1.95
N ILE A 291 1.21 -7.73 -3.11
CA ILE A 291 2.59 -7.82 -3.58
C ILE A 291 3.11 -6.41 -3.76
N ILE A 292 4.23 -6.06 -3.13
CA ILE A 292 4.91 -4.77 -3.30
C ILE A 292 6.24 -5.03 -3.98
N LEU A 293 6.34 -4.58 -5.24
CA LEU A 293 7.54 -4.65 -6.06
C LEU A 293 8.22 -3.28 -6.07
N SER A 294 9.52 -3.26 -5.83
CA SER A 294 10.35 -2.07 -5.92
C SER A 294 11.27 -2.16 -7.14
N TYR A 295 11.27 -1.14 -7.97
CA TYR A 295 12.19 -0.96 -9.09
C TYR A 295 13.16 0.19 -8.72
N PRO A 296 14.31 -0.12 -8.12
CA PRO A 296 15.23 0.90 -7.61
C PRO A 296 15.83 1.73 -8.75
N ALA A 297 15.90 3.04 -8.56
CA ALA A 297 16.53 3.97 -9.48
C ALA A 297 17.78 4.59 -8.82
N LYS A 298 18.89 4.67 -9.56
CA LYS A 298 20.13 5.28 -9.06
C LYS A 298 20.08 6.81 -9.02
N ALA A 299 19.18 7.40 -9.80
CA ALA A 299 18.93 8.83 -9.88
C ALA A 299 17.43 9.06 -10.06
N PRO A 300 16.92 10.27 -9.80
CA PRO A 300 15.52 10.60 -10.03
C PRO A 300 15.06 10.26 -11.46
N PRO A 301 14.12 9.31 -11.62
CA PRO A 301 13.63 8.88 -12.93
C PRO A 301 13.14 10.07 -13.76
N GLN A 302 13.55 10.14 -15.03
CA GLN A 302 13.04 11.12 -16.00
C GLN A 302 11.99 10.53 -16.92
N SER A 303 12.06 9.23 -17.17
CA SER A 303 11.12 8.48 -17.98
C SER A 303 10.95 7.05 -17.44
N VAL A 304 9.73 6.53 -17.54
CA VAL A 304 9.39 5.18 -17.12
C VAL A 304 8.54 4.54 -18.19
N LYS A 305 8.87 3.31 -18.59
CA LYS A 305 8.01 2.47 -19.40
C LYS A 305 7.74 1.18 -18.65
N MET A 306 6.48 0.87 -18.43
CA MET A 306 6.06 -0.35 -17.75
C MET A 306 5.14 -1.15 -18.65
N THR A 307 5.44 -2.43 -18.81
CA THR A 307 4.57 -3.35 -19.56
C THR A 307 3.96 -4.37 -18.61
N TRP A 308 2.65 -4.53 -18.65
CA TRP A 308 1.96 -5.65 -18.02
C TRP A 308 1.79 -6.78 -19.03
N GLU A 309 2.31 -7.97 -18.76
CA GLU A 309 2.26 -9.10 -19.71
C GLU A 309 1.39 -10.28 -19.26
N VAL A 310 1.01 -10.32 -17.97
CA VAL A 310 0.41 -11.51 -17.34
C VAL A 310 -1.12 -11.52 -17.39
N PHE A 311 -1.71 -11.31 -18.56
CA PHE A 311 -3.16 -11.36 -18.75
C PHE A 311 -3.71 -12.79 -18.63
N HIS A 312 -4.94 -12.93 -18.14
CA HIS A 312 -5.66 -14.21 -18.10
C HIS A 312 -7.18 -13.98 -18.25
N GLU A 313 -7.96 -14.98 -18.62
CA GLU A 313 -9.44 -14.86 -18.69
C GLU A 313 -10.07 -14.47 -17.34
N SER A 314 -9.38 -14.80 -16.25
CA SER A 314 -9.74 -14.40 -14.87
C SER A 314 -9.21 -13.05 -14.42
N ALA A 315 -8.30 -12.47 -15.20
CA ALA A 315 -7.73 -11.15 -15.00
C ALA A 315 -7.49 -10.49 -16.38
N PRO A 316 -8.58 -10.15 -17.11
CA PRO A 316 -8.49 -9.72 -18.51
C PRO A 316 -7.91 -8.31 -18.67
N PHE A 317 -7.96 -7.51 -17.60
CA PHE A 317 -7.36 -6.19 -17.53
C PHE A 317 -6.80 -5.96 -16.12
N LEU A 318 -5.87 -5.00 -16.00
CA LEU A 318 -5.37 -4.50 -14.74
C LEU A 318 -5.68 -3.00 -14.64
N ARG A 319 -6.55 -2.64 -13.70
CA ARG A 319 -6.81 -1.25 -13.34
C ARG A 319 -5.73 -0.77 -12.38
N SER A 320 -5.07 0.33 -12.72
CA SER A 320 -3.96 0.88 -11.94
C SER A 320 -4.17 2.35 -11.62
N ILE A 321 -3.90 2.74 -10.37
CA ILE A 321 -3.85 4.15 -9.98
C ILE A 321 -2.38 4.57 -9.94
N ILE A 322 -2.05 5.66 -10.62
CA ILE A 322 -0.70 6.20 -10.71
C ILE A 322 -0.57 7.38 -9.75
N TYR A 323 0.46 7.35 -8.91
CA TYR A 323 0.88 8.46 -8.06
C TYR A 323 2.23 9.01 -8.55
N ASP A 324 2.24 10.21 -9.14
CA ASP A 324 3.45 10.95 -9.49
C ASP A 324 3.81 11.93 -8.37
N ARG A 325 4.66 11.48 -7.44
CA ARG A 325 5.10 12.27 -6.27
C ARG A 325 3.93 12.98 -5.61
N ASP A 326 3.92 14.31 -5.56
CA ASP A 326 2.90 15.11 -4.89
C ASP A 326 1.79 15.62 -5.84
N LEU A 327 1.76 15.14 -7.10
CA LEU A 327 0.68 15.44 -8.06
C LEU A 327 -0.57 14.61 -7.78
N ASP A 328 -1.68 15.03 -8.40
CA ASP A 328 -2.95 14.31 -8.33
C ASP A 328 -2.84 12.94 -9.02
N PRO A 329 -3.53 11.92 -8.47
CA PRO A 329 -3.50 10.59 -9.04
C PRO A 329 -4.15 10.55 -10.42
N THR A 330 -3.62 9.71 -11.29
CA THR A 330 -4.23 9.36 -12.57
C THR A 330 -4.57 7.88 -12.62
N GLU A 331 -5.39 7.48 -13.59
CA GLU A 331 -5.80 6.09 -13.77
C GLU A 331 -5.28 5.54 -15.11
N GLU A 332 -4.81 4.30 -15.08
CA GLU A 332 -4.34 3.57 -16.26
C GLU A 332 -5.00 2.17 -16.31
N PHE A 333 -5.44 1.77 -17.50
CA PHE A 333 -6.02 0.45 -17.74
C PHE A 333 -5.12 -0.36 -18.67
N PHE A 334 -4.43 -1.34 -18.11
CA PHE A 334 -3.69 -2.30 -18.91
C PHE A 334 -4.66 -3.33 -19.47
N VAL A 335 -4.72 -3.42 -20.79
CA VAL A 335 -5.46 -4.45 -21.54
C VAL A 335 -4.51 -5.12 -22.54
N LYS A 336 -4.87 -6.30 -23.05
CA LYS A 336 -3.98 -7.08 -23.93
C LYS A 336 -3.49 -6.29 -25.16
N ASP A 337 -4.35 -5.42 -25.70
CA ASP A 337 -4.05 -4.60 -26.88
C ASP A 337 -3.30 -3.30 -26.54
N GLN A 338 -3.32 -2.89 -25.27
CA GLN A 338 -2.61 -1.72 -24.74
C GLN A 338 -1.93 -2.11 -23.41
N PRO A 339 -0.87 -2.93 -23.46
CA PRO A 339 -0.19 -3.44 -22.27
C PRO A 339 0.92 -2.50 -21.74
N LEU A 340 1.22 -1.43 -22.47
CA LEU A 340 2.33 -0.52 -22.22
C LEU A 340 1.81 0.80 -21.62
N TYR A 341 2.42 1.19 -20.51
CA TYR A 341 2.30 2.52 -19.91
C TYR A 341 3.62 3.27 -20.05
N GLU A 342 3.56 4.52 -20.49
CA GLU A 342 4.70 5.43 -20.60
C GLU A 342 4.48 6.68 -19.75
N TRP A 343 5.53 7.08 -19.04
CA TRP A 343 5.54 8.29 -18.24
C TRP A 343 6.83 9.07 -18.45
N THR A 344 6.70 10.40 -18.40
CA THR A 344 7.81 11.34 -18.41
C THR A 344 7.64 12.31 -17.24
N ARG A 345 8.74 12.58 -16.54
CA ARG A 345 8.75 13.48 -15.37
C ARG A 345 8.19 14.86 -15.75
N LYS A 346 7.25 15.33 -14.94
CA LYS A 346 6.83 16.74 -14.90
C LYS A 346 7.62 17.50 -13.82
N GLY A 347 8.23 18.62 -14.20
CA GLY A 347 9.06 19.44 -13.30
C GLY A 347 10.50 18.94 -13.17
N GLU A 348 11.36 19.76 -12.56
CA GLU A 348 12.79 19.42 -12.38
C GLU A 348 12.98 18.32 -11.33
N ALA A 349 14.01 17.50 -11.51
CA ALA A 349 14.49 16.64 -10.44
C ALA A 349 15.05 17.50 -9.31
N LEU A 350 14.64 17.22 -8.06
CA LEU A 350 15.30 17.82 -6.91
C LEU A 350 16.80 17.48 -7.02
N PRO A 351 17.70 18.49 -7.08
CA PRO A 351 19.12 18.21 -7.17
C PRO A 351 19.52 17.38 -5.95
N SER A 352 20.48 16.48 -6.12
CA SER A 352 21.16 15.86 -4.98
C SER A 352 21.71 17.00 -4.13
N MET A 353 21.02 17.34 -3.03
CA MET A 353 21.44 18.47 -2.21
C MET A 353 22.76 18.06 -1.57
N ALA A 354 23.87 18.54 -2.17
CA ALA A 354 25.19 18.38 -1.60
C ALA A 354 25.13 18.78 -0.13
N PHE A 355 25.73 17.97 0.75
CA PHE A 355 25.97 18.30 2.15
C PHE A 355 27.03 19.43 2.23
N ASN A 356 26.74 20.56 1.59
CA ASN A 356 27.57 21.74 1.60
C ASN A 356 27.36 22.45 2.94
N ILE A 357 28.10 22.02 3.95
CA ILE A 357 28.45 22.88 5.08
C ILE A 357 29.23 24.03 4.45
N SER A 358 28.66 25.23 4.37
CA SER A 358 29.31 26.38 3.74
C SER A 358 30.62 26.65 4.49
N ARG A 359 31.74 26.29 3.84
CA ARG A 359 33.11 26.33 4.39
C ARG A 359 33.66 27.76 4.33
N GLY A 360 33.05 28.67 5.07
CA GLY A 360 33.61 30.01 5.25
C GLY A 360 34.73 30.01 6.28
N ILE A 361 35.84 30.70 6.01
CA ILE A 361 36.82 31.06 7.06
C ILE A 361 36.08 31.91 8.09
N SER A 362 36.14 31.55 9.37
CA SER A 362 35.48 32.30 10.45
C SER A 362 35.82 33.80 10.38
N ARG A 363 34.84 34.69 10.60
CA ARG A 363 35.06 36.14 10.65
C ARG A 363 36.16 36.53 11.63
N MET A 364 36.29 35.78 12.73
CA MET A 364 37.36 35.98 13.71
C MET A 364 38.73 35.66 13.13
N SER A 365 38.85 34.58 12.36
CA SER A 365 40.09 34.24 11.64
C SER A 365 40.44 35.30 10.60
N LEU A 366 39.46 35.81 9.84
CA LEU A 366 39.68 36.94 8.91
C LEU A 366 40.14 38.20 9.64
N MET A 367 39.57 38.50 10.81
CA MET A 367 39.97 39.63 11.64
C MET A 367 41.40 39.46 12.18
N LEU A 368 41.77 38.26 12.64
CA LEU A 368 43.12 37.94 13.11
C LEU A 368 44.15 38.01 11.97
N ILE A 369 43.78 37.60 10.75
CA ILE A 369 44.62 37.78 9.55
C ILE A 369 44.82 39.27 9.26
N ALA A 370 43.74 40.07 9.29
CA ALA A 370 43.84 41.52 9.10
C ALA A 370 44.73 42.18 10.17
N ILE A 371 44.59 41.77 11.44
CA ILE A 371 45.44 42.21 12.55
C ILE A 371 46.91 41.78 12.34
N ALA A 372 47.15 40.57 11.82
CA ALA A 372 48.50 40.09 11.52
C ALA A 372 49.21 41.04 10.54
N PHE A 373 48.55 41.37 9.43
CA PHE A 373 49.11 42.26 8.42
C PHE A 373 49.26 43.70 8.93
N ALA A 374 48.27 44.24 9.65
CA ALA A 374 48.34 45.58 10.22
C ALA A 374 49.46 45.70 11.29
N GLY A 375 49.56 44.72 12.20
CA GLY A 375 50.60 44.67 13.24
C GLY A 375 52.00 44.43 12.69
N GLY A 376 52.13 43.59 11.66
CA GLY A 376 53.38 43.39 10.93
C GLY A 376 53.85 44.67 10.24
N ALA A 377 52.96 45.38 9.53
CA ALA A 377 53.28 46.66 8.91
C ALA A 377 53.65 47.74 9.95
N PHE A 378 52.92 47.82 11.05
CA PHE A 378 53.18 48.78 12.12
C PHE A 378 54.53 48.55 12.81
N THR A 379 54.87 47.30 13.12
CA THR A 379 56.17 46.94 13.72
C THR A 379 57.35 47.17 12.77
N TRP A 380 57.13 47.02 11.46
CA TRP A 380 58.11 47.33 10.43
C TRP A 380 58.42 48.83 10.34
N VAL A 381 57.39 49.68 10.42
CA VAL A 381 57.53 51.15 10.41
C VAL A 381 58.28 51.63 11.66
N LEU A 382 57.90 51.14 12.85
CA LEU A 382 58.52 51.56 14.12
C LEU A 382 59.99 51.13 14.25
N ASN A 383 60.35 49.96 13.73
CA ASN A 383 61.70 49.40 13.86
C ASN A 383 62.56 49.59 12.60
N LYS A 384 62.23 50.53 11.71
CA LYS A 384 62.84 50.68 10.37
C LYS A 384 64.38 50.75 10.39
N LYS A 385 64.97 51.29 11.46
CA LYS A 385 66.43 51.45 11.68
C LYS A 385 67.06 50.42 12.64
N HIS A 386 66.28 49.47 13.18
CA HIS A 386 66.77 48.49 14.17
C HIS A 386 67.28 47.22 13.47
N PRO A 387 68.43 46.64 13.87
CA PRO A 387 69.02 45.44 13.23
C PRO A 387 68.13 44.19 13.32
N GLN A 388 67.15 44.17 14.24
CA GLN A 388 66.21 43.07 14.47
C GLN A 388 64.82 43.32 13.84
N ARG A 389 64.68 44.24 12.88
CA ARG A 389 63.38 44.58 12.28
C ARG A 389 62.67 43.38 11.63
N ILE A 390 63.42 42.57 10.89
CA ILE A 390 62.90 41.39 10.18
C ILE A 390 62.36 40.36 11.18
N PRO A 391 63.15 39.88 12.17
CA PRO A 391 62.66 38.86 13.12
C PRO A 391 61.48 39.35 13.99
N ARG A 392 61.38 40.65 14.28
CA ARG A 392 60.24 41.20 15.04
C ARG A 392 58.96 41.25 14.23
N CYS A 393 59.03 41.66 12.96
CA CYS A 393 57.85 41.70 12.09
C CYS A 393 57.35 40.28 11.77
N THR A 394 58.27 39.35 11.49
CA THR A 394 57.92 37.95 11.25
C THR A 394 57.36 37.29 12.51
N GLY A 395 57.86 37.62 13.70
CA GLY A 395 57.32 37.15 14.98
C GLY A 395 55.86 37.58 15.19
N VAL A 396 55.54 38.85 14.96
CA VAL A 396 54.16 39.35 15.11
C VAL A 396 53.22 38.73 14.06
N LEU A 397 53.64 38.65 12.80
CA LEU A 397 52.87 37.97 11.76
C LEU A 397 52.61 36.50 12.12
N ALA A 398 53.64 35.78 12.57
CA ALA A 398 53.52 34.37 12.93
C ALA A 398 52.53 34.15 14.07
N ILE A 399 52.59 34.94 15.15
CA ILE A 399 51.67 34.80 16.30
C ILE A 399 50.21 34.96 15.87
N TRP A 400 49.90 36.01 15.11
CA TRP A 400 48.53 36.29 14.70
C TRP A 400 48.02 35.33 13.61
N LEU A 401 48.88 34.88 12.70
CA LEU A 401 48.53 33.85 11.70
C LEU A 401 48.32 32.47 12.36
N ILE A 402 49.12 32.12 13.38
CA ILE A 402 48.90 30.92 14.20
C ILE A 402 47.54 31.05 14.92
N GLY A 403 47.24 32.19 15.52
CA GLY A 403 45.92 32.46 16.10
C GLY A 403 44.79 32.31 15.08
N ALA A 404 44.92 32.93 13.91
CA ALA A 404 43.95 32.82 12.83
C ALA A 404 43.72 31.38 12.37
N PHE A 405 44.78 30.57 12.33
CA PHE A 405 44.70 29.14 12.00
C PHE A 405 43.91 28.35 13.04
N PHE A 406 44.14 28.60 14.34
CA PHE A 406 43.37 27.97 15.42
C PHE A 406 41.89 28.38 15.40
N PHE A 407 41.58 29.65 15.08
CA PHE A 407 40.22 30.17 15.03
C PHE A 407 39.50 29.99 13.67
N ARG A 408 40.11 29.32 12.68
CA ARG A 408 39.56 29.22 11.31
C ARG A 408 38.17 28.57 11.23
N HIS A 409 37.88 27.63 12.15
CA HIS A 409 36.60 26.92 12.24
C HIS A 409 35.74 27.38 13.42
N HIS A 410 36.07 28.50 14.06
CA HIS A 410 35.30 29.00 15.19
C HIS A 410 33.91 29.47 14.75
N ILE A 411 32.87 28.88 15.33
CA ILE A 411 31.47 29.26 15.11
C ILE A 411 31.06 30.27 16.21
N PRO A 412 30.79 31.54 15.86
CA PRO A 412 30.33 32.53 16.83
C PRO A 412 29.07 32.06 17.55
N ALA A 413 28.93 32.40 18.83
CA ALA A 413 27.79 31.95 19.65
C ALA A 413 26.41 32.26 19.02
N HIS A 414 26.26 33.40 18.33
CA HIS A 414 25.02 33.79 17.67
C HIS A 414 24.70 32.95 16.41
N ASP A 415 25.71 32.35 15.77
CA ASP A 415 25.54 31.54 14.56
C ASP A 415 25.33 30.05 14.88
N ARG A 416 25.59 29.62 16.13
CA ARG A 416 25.48 28.21 16.54
C ARG A 416 24.10 27.64 16.31
N SER A 417 23.03 28.39 16.63
CA SER A 417 21.65 27.92 16.41
C SER A 417 21.34 27.67 14.93
N LYS A 418 21.77 28.59 14.04
CA LYS A 418 21.57 28.44 12.60
C LYS A 418 22.36 27.28 12.03
N HIS A 419 23.60 27.10 12.50
CA HIS A 419 24.44 25.96 12.14
C HIS A 419 23.82 24.64 12.59
N THR A 420 23.42 24.52 13.87
CA THR A 420 22.74 23.34 14.42
C THR A 420 21.46 23.01 13.67
N SER A 421 20.63 24.01 13.33
CA SER A 421 19.43 23.80 12.51
C SER A 421 19.76 23.11 11.18
N LYS A 422 20.86 23.50 10.53
CA LYS A 422 21.30 22.89 9.27
C LYS A 422 21.81 21.47 9.45
N LEU A 423 22.55 21.20 10.53
CA LEU A 423 22.99 19.84 10.87
C LEU A 423 21.80 18.92 11.16
N MET A 424 20.79 19.41 11.90
CA MET A 424 19.58 18.66 12.20
C MET A 424 18.80 18.30 10.93
N GLN A 425 18.64 19.24 10.01
CA GLN A 425 17.99 18.95 8.71
C GLN A 425 18.78 17.91 7.91
N ASN A 426 20.12 18.01 7.92
CA ASN A 426 20.97 17.04 7.24
C ASN A 426 20.89 15.63 7.85
N ILE A 427 20.72 15.50 9.17
CA ILE A 427 20.57 14.20 9.83
C ILE A 427 19.36 13.45 9.27
N TYR A 428 18.19 14.07 9.24
CA TYR A 428 17.00 13.44 8.69
C TYR A 428 17.09 13.22 7.17
N ARG A 429 17.74 14.13 6.45
CA ARG A 429 17.99 13.98 5.02
C ARG A 429 18.94 12.83 4.69
N ALA A 430 19.80 12.40 5.63
CA ALA A 430 20.60 11.21 5.43
C ALA A 430 19.73 9.94 5.27
N TYR A 431 18.52 9.93 5.85
CA TYR A 431 17.57 8.82 5.70
C TYR A 431 16.81 8.84 4.39
N ASP A 432 17.07 9.82 3.52
CA ASP A 432 16.63 9.77 2.15
C ASP A 432 17.42 8.72 1.34
N TYR A 433 18.62 8.31 1.81
CA TYR A 433 19.38 7.21 1.22
C TYR A 433 18.80 5.85 1.61
N ARG A 434 18.92 4.87 0.70
CA ARG A 434 18.38 3.52 0.89
C ARG A 434 19.38 2.58 1.58
N ASP A 435 20.63 2.62 1.13
CA ASP A 435 21.67 1.74 1.64
C ASP A 435 22.20 2.28 2.96
N GLN A 436 22.31 1.42 3.96
CA GLN A 436 22.74 1.82 5.30
C GLN A 436 24.11 2.49 5.25
N SER A 437 25.05 2.00 4.44
CA SER A 437 26.36 2.61 4.22
C SER A 437 26.26 4.07 3.79
N ASP A 438 25.37 4.36 2.84
CA ASP A 438 25.21 5.72 2.31
C ASP A 438 24.58 6.65 3.35
N VAL A 439 23.68 6.12 4.19
CA VAL A 439 23.13 6.85 5.35
C VAL A 439 24.25 7.18 6.33
N TYR A 440 25.13 6.22 6.65
CA TYR A 440 26.29 6.43 7.53
C TYR A 440 27.23 7.50 6.99
N ASP A 441 27.63 7.40 5.71
CA ASP A 441 28.49 8.38 5.05
C ASP A 441 27.86 9.78 5.05
N ALA A 442 26.55 9.87 4.83
CA ALA A 442 25.81 11.13 4.87
C ALA A 442 25.71 11.72 6.29
N LEU A 443 25.51 10.88 7.31
CA LEU A 443 25.48 11.30 8.71
C LEU A 443 26.83 11.85 9.18
N GLU A 444 27.94 11.33 8.65
CA GLU A 444 29.30 11.77 9.02
C GLU A 444 29.57 13.26 8.69
N TYR A 445 28.81 13.83 7.74
CA TYR A 445 28.87 15.28 7.47
C TYR A 445 28.31 16.10 8.64
N SER A 446 27.41 15.54 9.45
CA SER A 446 26.72 16.27 10.51
C SER A 446 27.10 15.85 11.92
N VAL A 447 27.63 14.63 12.08
CA VAL A 447 27.93 13.97 13.36
C VAL A 447 29.39 13.51 13.36
N THR A 448 30.02 13.45 14.55
CA THR A 448 31.40 12.98 14.71
C THR A 448 31.53 12.04 15.90
N GLY A 449 32.52 11.14 15.83
CA GLY A 449 32.85 10.21 16.92
C GLY A 449 31.89 9.02 17.04
N GLU A 450 31.86 8.40 18.22
CA GLU A 450 31.06 7.21 18.53
C GLU A 450 29.54 7.47 18.46
N LEU A 451 29.13 8.74 18.51
CA LEU A 451 27.73 9.16 18.39
C LEU A 451 27.10 8.81 17.03
N LEU A 452 27.90 8.59 15.98
CA LEU A 452 27.41 8.30 14.64
C LEU A 452 26.48 7.07 14.62
N GLU A 453 26.91 5.97 15.25
CA GLU A 453 26.16 4.71 15.30
C GLU A 453 24.93 4.83 16.19
N GLU A 454 25.08 5.45 17.36
CA GLU A 454 23.96 5.67 18.29
C GLU A 454 22.85 6.50 17.63
N LEU A 455 23.22 7.61 16.99
CA LEU A 455 22.25 8.47 16.31
C LEU A 455 21.63 7.76 15.11
N PHE A 456 22.41 6.95 14.39
CA PHE A 456 21.90 6.15 13.28
C PHE A 456 20.76 5.24 13.75
N LEU A 457 20.98 4.48 14.82
CA LEU A 457 19.95 3.58 15.36
C LEU A 457 18.76 4.35 15.93
N GLN A 458 19.03 5.46 16.61
CA GLN A 458 18.00 6.27 17.24
C GLN A 458 17.05 6.90 16.22
N VAL A 459 17.57 7.54 15.18
CA VAL A 459 16.73 8.15 14.13
C VAL A 459 16.04 7.08 13.31
N GLN A 460 16.69 5.95 13.00
CA GLN A 460 16.06 4.83 12.31
C GLN A 460 14.84 4.29 13.08
N ASN A 461 14.99 4.11 14.40
CA ASN A 461 13.89 3.69 15.26
C ASN A 461 12.78 4.75 15.33
N GLY A 462 13.13 6.04 15.38
CA GLY A 462 12.17 7.14 15.37
C GLY A 462 11.40 7.30 14.06
N LEU A 463 11.98 6.92 12.93
CA LEU A 463 11.31 6.91 11.61
C LEU A 463 10.49 5.64 11.37
N ARG A 464 10.70 4.58 12.15
CA ARG A 464 9.94 3.34 12.04
C ARG A 464 8.49 3.54 12.51
N MET A 465 7.53 3.21 11.65
CA MET A 465 6.10 3.20 11.96
C MET A 465 5.66 1.79 12.32
N GLN A 466 5.66 1.46 13.62
CA GLN A 466 5.27 0.13 14.09
C GLN A 466 3.82 -0.21 13.73
N GLU A 467 2.95 0.80 13.70
CA GLU A 467 1.56 0.68 13.26
C GLU A 467 1.43 0.23 11.81
N GLN A 468 2.49 0.42 11.01
CA GLN A 468 2.57 0.06 9.59
C GLN A 468 3.56 -1.08 9.36
N GLY A 469 3.67 -2.01 10.33
CA GLY A 469 4.55 -3.17 10.21
C GLY A 469 6.03 -2.89 10.40
N GLY A 470 6.36 -1.73 10.96
CA GLY A 470 7.73 -1.28 11.06
C GLY A 470 8.30 -0.74 9.74
N ALA A 471 7.45 -0.28 8.82
CA ALA A 471 7.90 0.48 7.66
C ALA A 471 8.67 1.74 8.10
N ILE A 472 9.74 2.06 7.38
CA ILE A 472 10.52 3.30 7.60
C ILE A 472 9.79 4.42 6.87
N ALA A 473 9.38 5.47 7.60
CA ALA A 473 8.71 6.63 7.05
C ALA A 473 9.65 7.44 6.15
N SER A 474 9.13 7.92 5.02
CA SER A 474 9.79 8.99 4.27
C SER A 474 9.59 10.30 5.01
N VAL A 475 10.68 11.05 5.23
CA VAL A 475 10.63 12.34 5.90
C VAL A 475 10.08 13.38 4.93
N ARG A 476 8.94 13.98 5.28
CA ARG A 476 8.29 15.05 4.48
C ARG A 476 8.75 16.43 4.92
N GLU A 477 8.87 16.64 6.23
CA GLU A 477 9.27 17.93 6.78
C GLU A 477 10.03 17.76 8.09
N VAL A 478 11.06 18.60 8.29
CA VAL A 478 11.73 18.79 9.59
C VAL A 478 11.67 20.26 9.95
N ARG A 479 10.89 20.58 10.99
CA ARG A 479 10.65 21.95 11.43
C ARG A 479 11.29 22.20 12.79
N ILE A 480 12.27 23.09 12.83
CA ILE A 480 12.87 23.53 14.10
C ILE A 480 11.88 24.45 14.82
N VAL A 481 11.46 24.07 16.03
CA VAL A 481 10.55 24.85 16.87
C VAL A 481 11.34 25.86 17.70
N SER A 482 12.42 25.43 18.35
CA SER A 482 13.29 26.34 19.09
C SER A 482 14.69 25.77 19.28
N ILE A 483 15.69 26.65 19.40
CA ILE A 483 17.05 26.30 19.82
C ILE A 483 17.47 27.31 20.90
N LYS A 484 17.74 26.84 22.11
CA LYS A 484 18.12 27.66 23.26
C LYS A 484 19.51 27.26 23.75
N PRO A 485 20.44 28.21 23.95
CA PRO A 485 21.74 27.90 24.54
C PRO A 485 21.62 27.60 26.04
N GLU A 486 22.34 26.59 26.50
CA GLU A 486 22.51 26.26 27.92
C GLU A 486 23.83 26.80 28.47
N LYS A 487 23.96 26.84 29.81
CA LYS A 487 25.08 27.48 30.50
C LYS A 487 26.43 26.79 30.27
N ASP A 488 26.41 25.50 29.95
CA ASP A 488 27.57 24.66 29.64
C ASP A 488 28.00 24.74 28.16
N GLY A 489 27.29 25.53 27.35
CA GLY A 489 27.55 25.66 25.92
C GLY A 489 26.82 24.66 25.04
N ALA A 490 26.04 23.74 25.62
CA ALA A 490 25.11 22.88 24.89
C ALA A 490 23.91 23.69 24.36
N LEU A 491 23.17 23.09 23.45
CA LEU A 491 21.97 23.68 22.84
C LEU A 491 20.78 22.76 23.09
N LEU A 492 19.76 23.26 23.76
CA LEU A 492 18.47 22.59 23.84
C LEU A 492 17.68 22.88 22.55
N CYS A 493 17.53 21.86 21.72
CA CYS A 493 16.83 21.93 20.45
C CYS A 493 15.49 21.21 20.56
N THR A 494 14.41 21.85 20.12
CA THR A 494 13.09 21.24 19.96
C THR A 494 12.69 21.32 18.49
N TRP A 495 12.26 20.21 17.90
CA TRP A 495 11.87 20.15 16.50
C TRP A 495 10.74 19.14 16.27
N ASN A 496 9.98 19.36 15.19
CA ASN A 496 8.96 18.43 14.72
C ASN A 496 9.46 17.72 13.47
N VAL A 497 9.12 16.44 13.36
CA VAL A 497 9.39 15.60 12.19
C VAL A 497 8.06 15.05 11.70
N THR A 498 7.72 15.39 10.46
CA THR A 498 6.57 14.82 9.77
C THR A 498 7.07 13.74 8.83
N GLY A 499 6.72 12.50 9.12
CA GLY A 499 7.00 11.34 8.27
C GLY A 499 5.72 10.78 7.67
N SER A 500 5.82 10.22 6.46
CA SER A 500 4.72 9.52 5.81
C SER A 500 5.11 8.14 5.32
N VAL A 501 4.18 7.18 5.40
CA VAL A 501 4.26 5.89 4.73
C VAL A 501 3.08 5.78 3.78
N GLU A 502 3.35 5.39 2.53
CA GLU A 502 2.30 5.20 1.53
C GLU A 502 2.23 3.74 1.10
N HIS A 503 1.02 3.18 1.00
CA HIS A 503 0.75 1.90 0.36
C HIS A 503 -0.76 1.73 0.11
N TRP A 504 -1.12 0.90 -0.86
CA TRP A 504 -2.48 0.56 -1.29
C TRP A 504 -3.36 1.77 -1.63
N GLY A 505 -2.75 2.90 -1.98
CA GLY A 505 -3.43 4.18 -2.22
C GLY A 505 -3.70 5.03 -0.96
N HIS A 506 -3.22 4.61 0.21
CA HIS A 506 -3.29 5.41 1.44
C HIS A 506 -1.95 6.03 1.78
N ILE A 507 -2.05 7.13 2.52
CA ILE A 507 -0.94 7.78 3.17
C ILE A 507 -1.19 7.80 4.67
N HIS A 508 -0.25 7.28 5.43
CA HIS A 508 -0.20 7.38 6.89
C HIS A 508 0.81 8.46 7.25
N THR A 509 0.35 9.53 7.86
CA THR A 509 1.19 10.67 8.23
C THR A 509 1.32 10.71 9.75
N ARG A 510 2.57 10.78 10.23
CA ARG A 510 2.90 10.91 11.65
C ARG A 510 3.75 12.15 11.86
N GLU A 511 3.34 12.99 12.80
CA GLU A 511 4.14 14.10 13.30
C GLU A 511 4.56 13.82 14.74
N ASN A 512 5.88 13.80 14.97
CA ASN A 512 6.48 13.67 16.29
C ASN A 512 7.27 14.94 16.63
N GLN A 513 7.18 15.38 17.87
CA GLN A 513 8.01 16.43 18.43
C GLN A 513 9.10 15.79 19.30
N TYR A 514 10.33 16.23 19.11
CA TYR A 514 11.49 15.80 19.86
C TYR A 514 12.13 17.00 20.54
N SER A 515 12.71 16.78 21.71
CA SER A 515 13.63 17.73 22.35
C SER A 515 14.92 17.03 22.76
N ALA A 516 16.07 17.61 22.41
CA ALA A 516 17.37 17.07 22.74
C ALA A 516 18.37 18.14 23.16
N ARG A 517 19.28 17.77 24.06
CA ARG A 517 20.49 18.52 24.35
C ARG A 517 21.57 18.14 23.33
N ILE A 518 22.07 19.14 22.61
CA ILE A 518 23.02 18.96 21.50
C ILE A 518 24.34 19.67 21.84
N THR A 519 25.44 18.95 21.72
CA THR A 519 26.81 19.47 21.89
C THR A 519 27.54 19.47 20.56
N LEU A 520 28.23 20.57 20.25
CA LEU A 520 29.02 20.72 19.02
C LEU A 520 30.52 20.58 19.34
N ASP A 521 31.24 19.77 18.55
CA ASP A 521 32.68 19.71 18.65
C ASP A 521 33.33 20.85 17.87
N THR A 522 33.71 21.90 18.59
CA THR A 522 34.38 23.08 18.04
C THR A 522 35.88 22.90 17.77
N SER A 523 36.43 21.70 17.99
CA SER A 523 37.83 21.40 17.69
C SER A 523 38.12 21.42 16.18
N ALA A 524 39.41 21.50 15.83
CA ALA A 524 39.84 21.48 14.44
C ALA A 524 39.49 20.15 13.72
N THR A 525 39.39 19.05 14.48
CA THR A 525 39.01 17.70 14.00
C THR A 525 37.50 17.53 13.92
N GLY A 526 36.76 18.04 14.90
CA GLY A 526 35.29 17.99 14.97
C GLY A 526 34.58 18.88 13.97
N LYS A 527 35.20 20.01 13.60
CA LYS A 527 34.72 20.95 12.56
C LYS A 527 33.31 21.49 12.79
N GLY A 528 32.88 21.58 14.04
CA GLY A 528 31.54 22.05 14.43
C GLY A 528 30.43 21.03 14.15
N ARG A 529 30.76 19.74 14.00
CA ARG A 529 29.77 18.65 13.92
C ARG A 529 29.19 18.35 15.30
N ILE A 530 28.06 17.66 15.32
CA ILE A 530 27.42 17.21 16.56
C ILE A 530 28.29 16.09 17.17
N SER A 531 28.68 16.26 18.42
CA SER A 531 29.48 15.30 19.20
C SER A 531 28.77 14.78 20.45
N GLY A 532 27.65 15.39 20.82
CA GLY A 532 26.75 14.89 21.86
C GLY A 532 25.30 15.13 21.45
N PHE A 533 24.44 14.12 21.63
CA PHE A 533 23.02 14.21 21.31
C PHE A 533 22.23 13.38 22.33
N GLU A 534 21.59 14.07 23.28
CA GLU A 534 20.82 13.43 24.36
C GLU A 534 19.35 13.82 24.20
N VAL A 535 18.50 12.87 23.81
CA VAL A 535 17.05 13.11 23.71
C VAL A 535 16.45 13.17 25.11
N THR A 536 15.81 14.30 25.40
CA THR A 536 15.18 14.63 26.68
C THR A 536 13.68 14.41 26.69
N ASP A 537 13.02 14.53 25.53
CA ASP A 537 11.57 14.35 25.39
C ASP A 537 11.22 13.89 23.96
N GLU A 538 10.23 13.01 23.86
CA GLU A 538 9.62 12.55 22.61
C GLU A 538 8.10 12.47 22.79
N LYS A 539 7.37 13.18 21.93
CA LYS A 539 5.91 13.20 21.96
C LYS A 539 5.32 13.08 20.56
N ARG A 540 4.37 12.17 20.40
CA ARG A 540 3.50 12.13 19.22
C ARG A 540 2.54 13.31 19.24
N VAL A 541 2.59 14.13 18.19
CA VAL A 541 1.73 15.31 18.03
C VAL A 541 0.48 14.95 17.23
N ARG A 542 0.67 14.25 16.10
CA ARG A 542 -0.41 13.89 15.17
C ARG A 542 -0.18 12.51 14.55
N PHE A 543 -1.27 11.78 14.34
CA PHE A 543 -1.29 10.60 13.48
C PHE A 543 -2.61 10.61 12.70
N GLU A 544 -2.52 10.50 11.38
CA GLU A 544 -3.67 10.52 10.48
C GLU A 544 -3.47 9.55 9.33
N THR A 545 -4.57 8.98 8.84
CA THR A 545 -4.62 8.14 7.66
C THR A 545 -5.51 8.84 6.64
N GLY A 546 -4.98 9.05 5.44
CA GLY A 546 -5.70 9.68 4.34
C GLY A 546 -5.69 8.83 3.07
N LEU A 547 -6.66 9.09 2.20
CA LEU A 547 -6.66 8.64 0.81
C LEU A 547 -6.14 9.77 -0.08
N ARG A 548 -5.37 9.43 -1.12
CA ARG A 548 -5.09 10.38 -2.20
C ARG A 548 -6.20 10.25 -3.23
N LEU A 549 -7.07 11.24 -3.27
CA LEU A 549 -8.26 11.27 -4.12
C LEU A 549 -7.94 11.88 -5.48
N PHE A 550 -8.72 11.51 -6.48
CA PHE A 550 -8.75 12.23 -7.76
C PHE A 550 -9.31 13.63 -7.53
N ASP A 551 -8.85 14.61 -8.30
CA ASP A 551 -9.39 15.96 -8.25
C ASP A 551 -10.81 15.96 -8.86
N ASP A 552 -11.79 16.48 -8.12
CA ASP A 552 -13.19 16.59 -8.54
C ASP A 552 -13.35 17.79 -9.50
N ASN A 553 -12.83 17.68 -10.73
CA ASN A 553 -13.14 18.64 -11.80
C ASN A 553 -14.29 18.16 -12.70
#